data_AF-K7FDM1-F1
#
_entry.id   AF-K7FDM1-F1
#
_cell.length_a   1.000
_cell.length_b   1.000
_cell.length_c   1.000
_cell.angle_alpha   90.00
_cell.angle_beta   90.00
_cell.angle_gamma   90.00
#
_symmetry.space_group_name_H-M   'P 1'
#
loop_
_entity.id
_entity.type
_entity.pdbx_description
1 polymer ?
#
loop_
_entity_poly.entity_id
_entity_poly.type
_entity_poly.pdbx_seq_one_letter_code
_entity_poly.pdbx_strand_id
1 'polypeptide(L)'
;IFPYVSIIFWDFVFVLQNCDLAQQSIVHIVQSPRESIQKRAGVESANATGILGDVEKEPESLTRIDLSTSVLPSYSAGLAIILDTTDNTISLPVVKSAGAAIYNSFYVFCKSFCQAVKPGKLRVRCSTCKEGTLTLTRGPSCWEDVLIPNRITGTCQSQNCSGDVAEFYFKCGAHPTSDSETSVALNLITTNSRHITCITCTDIRSPVLVFQCLHRHVICLDCFHLYCVTMLNDRKFIHDPVLGYSLPCVGKFG
;
A
#
# COMPACT_ATOMS: atom_id res chain seq x y z
N ILE A 1 -25.93 -14.32 -23.36
CA ILE A 1 -24.92 -14.61 -22.31
C ILE A 1 -24.15 -13.31 -22.06
N PHE A 2 -24.62 -12.51 -21.11
CA PHE A 2 -23.99 -11.29 -20.61
C PHE A 2 -24.27 -11.29 -19.11
N PRO A 3 -23.27 -11.37 -18.20
CA PRO A 3 -23.54 -11.28 -16.78
C PRO A 3 -23.31 -9.82 -16.36
N TYR A 4 -24.32 -8.98 -16.53
CA TYR A 4 -24.43 -7.76 -15.72
C TYR A 4 -25.26 -8.12 -14.50
N VAL A 5 -24.59 -8.45 -13.40
CA VAL A 5 -25.25 -8.59 -12.09
C VAL A 5 -25.32 -7.20 -11.48
N SER A 6 -26.43 -6.51 -11.74
CA SER A 6 -26.78 -5.28 -11.03
C SER A 6 -27.37 -5.68 -9.67
N ILE A 7 -26.59 -5.54 -8.60
CA ILE A 7 -27.09 -5.66 -7.22
C ILE A 7 -27.72 -4.30 -6.88
N ILE A 8 -29.05 -4.25 -6.84
CA ILE A 8 -29.81 -3.05 -6.47
C ILE A 8 -29.91 -3.02 -4.95
N PHE A 9 -29.10 -2.19 -4.29
CA PHE A 9 -29.42 -1.67 -2.96
C PHE A 9 -30.17 -0.36 -3.15
N TRP A 10 -31.31 -0.23 -2.48
CA TRP A 10 -32.06 1.03 -2.47
C TRP A 10 -31.15 2.12 -1.87
N ASP A 11 -31.02 3.22 -2.63
CA ASP A 11 -30.29 4.47 -2.38
C ASP A 11 -28.77 4.61 -2.62
N PHE A 12 -28.04 3.61 -3.14
CA PHE A 12 -26.69 3.86 -3.68
C PHE A 12 -26.36 2.98 -4.90
N VAL A 13 -26.40 3.54 -6.11
CA VAL A 13 -25.92 2.86 -7.32
C VAL A 13 -24.40 3.03 -7.41
N PHE A 14 -23.65 2.12 -6.79
CA PHE A 14 -22.22 1.95 -7.09
C PHE A 14 -22.05 0.94 -8.22
N VAL A 15 -21.44 1.38 -9.33
CA VAL A 15 -20.97 0.46 -10.37
C VAL A 15 -19.70 -0.22 -9.86
N LEU A 16 -19.64 -1.57 -9.86
CA LEU A 16 -18.48 -2.35 -9.39
C LEU A 16 -17.12 -1.89 -9.99
N GLN A 17 -17.17 -1.31 -11.20
CA GLN A 17 -16.02 -0.74 -11.89
C GLN A 17 -15.40 0.48 -11.18
N ASN A 18 -16.18 1.20 -10.37
CA ASN A 18 -15.74 2.39 -9.63
C ASN A 18 -15.11 2.05 -8.27
N CYS A 19 -15.17 0.79 -7.85
CA CYS A 19 -14.66 0.34 -6.54
C CYS A 19 -13.21 -0.19 -6.60
N ASP A 20 -12.49 0.01 -7.71
CA ASP A 20 -11.11 -0.48 -7.95
C ASP A 20 -10.93 -2.00 -7.69
N LEU A 21 -11.98 -2.81 -7.90
CA LEU A 21 -11.86 -4.27 -7.76
C LEU A 21 -11.00 -4.83 -8.90
N ALA A 22 -9.81 -5.31 -8.56
CA ALA A 22 -9.04 -6.15 -9.46
C ALA A 22 -9.83 -7.42 -9.80
N GLN A 23 -9.55 -8.01 -10.97
CA GLN A 23 -10.18 -9.25 -11.43
C GLN A 23 -10.09 -10.35 -10.35
N GLN A 24 -11.22 -11.01 -10.07
CA GLN A 24 -11.37 -12.05 -9.03
C GLN A 24 -11.09 -11.58 -7.59
N SER A 25 -11.41 -10.33 -7.26
CA SER A 25 -11.40 -9.83 -5.88
C SER A 25 -12.58 -10.36 -5.06
N ILE A 26 -12.36 -10.60 -3.76
CA ILE A 26 -13.38 -11.05 -2.82
C ILE A 26 -14.02 -9.83 -2.15
N VAL A 27 -15.35 -9.85 -2.03
CA VAL A 27 -16.18 -8.85 -1.32
C VAL A 27 -16.99 -9.59 -0.26
N HIS A 28 -17.04 -9.04 0.95
CA HIS A 28 -17.91 -9.54 2.01
C HIS A 28 -19.20 -8.72 2.04
N ILE A 29 -20.35 -9.40 2.02
CA ILE A 29 -21.67 -8.79 2.15
C ILE A 29 -22.18 -9.12 3.55
N VAL A 30 -22.47 -8.10 4.35
CA VAL A 30 -23.04 -8.21 5.69
C VAL A 30 -24.49 -7.73 5.67
N GLN A 31 -25.36 -8.46 6.34
CA GLN A 31 -26.74 -8.01 6.55
C GLN A 31 -26.77 -7.10 7.77
N SER A 32 -27.25 -5.86 7.59
CA SER A 32 -27.54 -4.99 8.73
C SER A 32 -28.56 -5.67 9.65
N PRO A 33 -28.36 -5.66 10.97
CA PRO A 33 -29.41 -6.06 11.91
C PRO A 33 -30.65 -5.22 11.59
N ARG A 34 -31.76 -5.88 11.21
CA ARG A 34 -33.06 -5.22 11.06
C ARG A 34 -33.48 -4.70 12.44
N GLU A 35 -33.08 -3.50 12.79
CA GLU A 35 -33.81 -2.77 13.81
C GLU A 35 -35.22 -2.54 13.28
N SER A 36 -36.19 -3.02 14.04
CA SER A 36 -37.60 -2.93 13.76
C SER A 36 -38.02 -1.48 13.50
N ILE A 37 -38.11 -1.10 12.22
CA ILE A 37 -38.79 0.11 11.76
C ILE A 37 -40.29 -0.11 11.99
N GLN A 38 -40.74 0.06 13.23
CA GLN A 38 -42.14 0.14 13.60
C GLN A 38 -42.25 0.85 14.96
N LYS A 39 -42.12 2.19 14.92
CA LYS A 39 -42.94 3.18 15.65
C LYS A 39 -42.25 4.53 15.68
N ARG A 40 -42.69 5.44 14.80
CA ARG A 40 -43.22 6.78 15.14
C ARG A 40 -43.51 7.52 13.84
N ALA A 41 -44.76 7.42 13.41
CA ALA A 41 -45.37 8.45 12.60
C ALA A 41 -45.80 9.60 13.53
N GLY A 42 -45.54 10.83 13.11
CA GLY A 42 -46.11 12.07 13.65
C GLY A 42 -45.31 12.69 14.79
N VAL A 43 -44.60 13.79 14.54
CA VAL A 43 -45.10 15.16 14.69
C VAL A 43 -44.11 16.09 13.97
N GLU A 44 -44.60 16.80 12.95
CA GLU A 44 -43.91 17.94 12.35
C GLU A 44 -43.91 19.12 13.33
N SER A 45 -42.75 19.74 13.57
CA SER A 45 -42.69 21.17 13.83
C SER A 45 -41.30 21.72 13.53
N ALA A 46 -41.30 22.80 12.76
CA ALA A 46 -40.13 23.53 12.32
C ALA A 46 -39.34 24.13 13.49
N ASN A 47 -38.01 24.13 13.39
CA ASN A 47 -37.21 25.35 13.52
C ASN A 47 -35.78 25.12 13.06
N ALA A 48 -35.34 26.03 12.20
CA ALA A 48 -33.98 26.14 11.70
C ALA A 48 -33.03 26.64 12.80
N THR A 49 -31.84 26.06 12.89
CA THR A 49 -30.61 26.76 13.26
C THR A 49 -29.43 25.90 12.83
N GLY A 50 -28.57 26.47 11.98
CA GLY A 50 -27.46 25.78 11.35
C GLY A 50 -26.33 25.46 12.32
N ILE A 51 -25.66 24.34 12.07
CA ILE A 51 -24.32 24.03 12.56
C ILE A 51 -23.56 23.37 11.40
N LEU A 52 -22.29 23.77 11.30
CA LEU A 52 -21.36 23.55 10.20
C LEU A 52 -21.35 22.12 9.65
N GLY A 53 -21.39 22.02 8.32
CA GLY A 53 -21.11 20.79 7.60
C GLY A 53 -19.69 20.33 7.90
N ASP A 54 -19.60 19.26 8.67
CA ASP A 54 -18.44 18.40 8.74
C ASP A 54 -18.17 17.91 7.31
N VAL A 55 -17.00 18.25 6.77
CA VAL A 55 -16.56 17.67 5.51
C VAL A 55 -16.20 16.23 5.84
N GLU A 56 -17.19 15.34 5.76
CA GLU A 56 -16.99 13.90 5.83
C GLU A 56 -15.96 13.54 4.76
N LYS A 57 -14.72 13.29 5.22
CA LYS A 57 -13.64 12.82 4.37
C LYS A 57 -14.03 11.42 3.94
N GLU A 58 -14.46 11.28 2.68
CA GLU A 58 -14.75 10.00 2.04
C GLU A 58 -13.67 8.97 2.40
N PRO A 59 -14.05 7.75 2.84
CA PRO A 59 -13.09 6.74 3.26
C PRO A 59 -12.20 6.35 2.08
N GLU A 60 -10.93 6.75 2.14
CA GLU A 60 -9.94 6.44 1.11
C GLU A 60 -9.78 4.91 0.97
N SER A 61 -10.07 4.39 -0.23
CA SER A 61 -9.92 2.97 -0.53
C SER A 61 -8.46 2.52 -0.34
N LEU A 62 -8.28 1.35 0.30
CA LEU A 62 -6.96 0.74 0.50
C LEU A 62 -6.21 0.46 -0.82
N THR A 63 -6.92 0.40 -1.94
CA THR A 63 -6.34 0.24 -3.28
C THR A 63 -5.59 1.47 -3.78
N ARG A 64 -5.85 2.65 -3.22
CA ARG A 64 -5.28 3.94 -3.66
C ARG A 64 -4.20 4.48 -2.74
N ILE A 65 -3.86 3.75 -1.68
CA ILE A 65 -2.93 4.22 -0.66
C ILE A 65 -1.50 4.13 -1.17
N ASP A 66 -0.78 5.26 -1.11
CA ASP A 66 0.63 5.35 -1.43
C ASP A 66 1.47 5.73 -0.22
N LEU A 67 2.14 4.73 0.37
CA LEU A 67 3.08 4.94 1.47
C LEU A 67 4.49 5.34 0.97
N SER A 68 4.75 5.32 -0.34
CA SER A 68 6.06 5.62 -0.92
C SER A 68 6.46 7.09 -0.87
N THR A 69 5.52 8.01 -0.66
CA THR A 69 5.81 9.43 -0.39
C THR A 69 6.55 9.61 0.92
N SER A 70 6.27 8.77 1.92
CA SER A 70 7.08 8.67 3.14
C SER A 70 8.41 7.95 2.92
N VAL A 71 8.50 7.17 1.83
CA VAL A 71 9.58 6.32 1.26
C VAL A 71 10.78 7.02 0.59
N LEU A 72 10.44 7.87 -0.37
CA LEU A 72 11.39 8.37 -1.35
C LEU A 72 12.01 9.70 -0.87
N PRO A 73 13.32 9.90 -1.05
CA PRO A 73 13.95 11.18 -0.76
C PRO A 73 13.24 12.34 -1.49
N SER A 74 12.98 13.44 -0.77
CA SER A 74 12.38 14.67 -1.29
C SER A 74 13.19 15.32 -2.42
N TYR A 75 14.50 15.11 -2.39
CA TYR A 75 15.46 15.65 -3.34
C TYR A 75 16.36 14.53 -3.85
N SER A 76 16.56 14.48 -5.18
CA SER A 76 17.58 13.67 -5.83
C SER A 76 18.97 14.27 -5.54
N ALA A 77 19.40 14.25 -4.28
CA ALA A 77 20.74 14.65 -3.90
C ALA A 77 21.68 13.45 -4.06
N GLY A 78 22.21 13.27 -5.28
CA GLY A 78 23.15 12.20 -5.60
C GLY A 78 23.99 12.54 -6.83
N LEU A 79 25.13 13.21 -6.58
CA LEU A 79 26.31 13.36 -7.45
C LEU A 79 26.12 14.06 -8.80
N ALA A 80 25.96 15.38 -8.78
CA ALA A 80 26.36 16.20 -9.93
C ALA A 80 27.90 16.28 -9.95
N ILE A 81 28.51 15.61 -10.94
CA ILE A 81 29.92 15.75 -11.27
C ILE A 81 30.18 17.21 -11.65
N ILE A 82 31.11 17.85 -10.93
CA ILE A 82 31.75 19.09 -11.38
C ILE A 82 32.67 18.69 -12.55
N LEU A 83 32.20 18.91 -13.78
CA LEU A 83 33.06 19.20 -14.92
C LEU A 83 32.45 20.33 -15.73
N ASP A 84 33.31 21.27 -16.05
CA ASP A 84 33.06 22.64 -16.46
C ASP A 84 32.59 22.78 -17.92
N THR A 85 31.78 23.82 -18.14
CA THR A 85 31.59 24.64 -19.36
C THR A 85 31.37 23.93 -20.73
N THR A 86 30.13 23.98 -21.24
CA THR A 86 29.73 24.59 -22.55
C THR A 86 28.30 24.18 -22.93
N ASP A 87 27.57 25.14 -23.49
CA ASP A 87 26.17 25.08 -23.90
C ASP A 87 25.81 23.88 -24.79
N ASN A 88 24.72 23.18 -24.46
CA ASN A 88 23.63 22.92 -25.41
C ASN A 88 22.42 22.25 -24.75
N THR A 89 21.27 22.84 -25.03
CA THR A 89 19.92 22.38 -24.74
C THR A 89 19.68 20.92 -25.13
N ILE A 90 19.38 20.05 -24.16
CA ILE A 90 18.81 18.72 -24.43
C ILE A 90 17.49 18.61 -23.68
N SER A 91 16.44 18.59 -24.48
CA SER A 91 15.03 18.42 -24.15
C SER A 91 14.74 17.11 -23.41
N LEU A 92 14.06 17.21 -22.27
CA LEU A 92 13.41 16.10 -21.57
C LEU A 92 12.34 15.46 -22.46
N PRO A 93 12.24 14.12 -22.55
CA PRO A 93 11.16 13.49 -23.28
C PRO A 93 9.88 13.60 -22.44
N VAL A 94 8.91 14.34 -22.98
CA VAL A 94 7.52 14.34 -22.51
C VAL A 94 6.96 12.93 -22.73
N VAL A 95 6.90 12.14 -21.66
CA VAL A 95 6.20 10.86 -21.67
C VAL A 95 4.71 11.16 -21.66
N LYS A 96 4.07 10.90 -22.79
CA LYS A 96 2.61 10.94 -22.97
C LYS A 96 1.96 9.97 -21.99
N SER A 97 1.13 10.51 -21.10
CA SER A 97 0.31 9.74 -20.16
C SER A 97 -0.76 8.98 -20.94
N ALA A 98 -0.62 7.66 -21.00
CA ALA A 98 -1.60 6.76 -21.60
C ALA A 98 -1.74 5.51 -20.72
N GLY A 99 -2.95 5.33 -20.18
CA GLY A 99 -3.33 4.23 -19.29
C GLY A 99 -3.23 4.63 -17.82
N ALA A 100 -4.32 4.50 -17.07
CA ALA A 100 -4.30 4.53 -15.62
C ALA A 100 -3.38 3.40 -15.14
N ALA A 101 -2.09 3.71 -15.01
CA ALA A 101 -1.09 2.78 -14.53
C ALA A 101 -1.54 2.37 -13.14
N ILE A 102 -1.74 1.06 -12.94
CA ILE A 102 -2.04 0.48 -11.65
C ILE A 102 -0.85 0.86 -10.75
N TYR A 103 -1.04 1.89 -9.95
CA TYR A 103 -0.02 2.41 -9.06
C TYR A 103 0.17 1.38 -7.96
N ASN A 104 1.26 0.61 -8.05
CA ASN A 104 1.58 -0.41 -7.07
C ASN A 104 2.46 0.20 -5.99
N SER A 105 1.85 0.53 -4.85
CA SER A 105 2.56 1.11 -3.70
C SER A 105 3.28 0.08 -2.85
N PHE A 106 2.89 -1.19 -2.96
CA PHE A 106 3.33 -2.25 -2.05
C PHE A 106 4.01 -3.37 -2.82
N TYR A 107 5.09 -3.89 -2.25
CA TYR A 107 5.79 -5.07 -2.76
C TYR A 107 5.78 -6.17 -1.71
N VAL A 108 5.61 -7.40 -2.17
CA VAL A 108 5.59 -8.60 -1.33
C VAL A 108 6.50 -9.67 -1.92
N PHE A 109 7.01 -10.56 -1.07
CA PHE A 109 7.62 -11.80 -1.54
C PHE A 109 6.55 -12.90 -1.60
N CYS A 110 6.16 -13.31 -2.81
CA CYS A 110 5.23 -14.43 -2.97
C CYS A 110 6.01 -15.74 -2.94
N LYS A 111 5.83 -16.53 -1.87
CA LYS A 111 6.54 -17.80 -1.65
C LYS A 111 6.01 -18.95 -2.50
N SER A 112 4.69 -19.05 -2.67
CA SER A 112 4.07 -20.27 -3.20
C SER A 112 4.15 -20.38 -4.72
N PHE A 113 3.71 -19.35 -5.45
CA PHE A 113 3.56 -19.43 -6.91
C PHE A 113 4.65 -18.68 -7.67
N CYS A 114 4.97 -17.44 -7.27
CA CYS A 114 5.92 -16.63 -8.04
C CYS A 114 7.38 -16.83 -7.64
N GLN A 115 7.64 -17.20 -6.38
CA GLN A 115 8.98 -17.28 -5.79
C GLN A 115 9.82 -16.02 -6.03
N ALA A 116 9.16 -14.86 -6.03
CA ALA A 116 9.76 -13.60 -6.44
C ALA A 116 9.07 -12.41 -5.76
N VAL A 117 9.74 -11.27 -5.80
CA VAL A 117 9.16 -9.97 -5.43
C VAL A 117 8.10 -9.60 -6.46
N LYS A 118 6.88 -9.32 -5.98
CA LYS A 118 5.73 -8.95 -6.81
C LYS A 118 4.96 -7.79 -6.17
N PRO A 119 4.15 -7.05 -6.94
CA PRO A 119 3.18 -6.13 -6.38
C PRO A 119 2.29 -6.82 -5.35
N GLY A 120 2.05 -6.13 -4.24
CA GLY A 120 1.21 -6.57 -3.15
C GLY A 120 -0.14 -5.87 -3.13
N LYS A 121 -1.16 -6.56 -2.62
CA LYS A 121 -2.48 -6.00 -2.32
C LYS A 121 -2.61 -5.88 -0.80
N LEU A 122 -2.80 -4.67 -0.30
CA LEU A 122 -3.13 -4.42 1.11
C LEU A 122 -4.59 -4.83 1.36
N ARG A 123 -4.81 -5.58 2.44
CA ARG A 123 -6.13 -6.03 2.90
C ARG A 123 -6.23 -5.79 4.39
N VAL A 124 -7.46 -5.72 4.88
CA VAL A 124 -7.77 -5.53 6.29
C VAL A 124 -8.84 -6.52 6.72
N ARG A 125 -8.74 -6.99 7.96
CA ARG A 125 -9.73 -7.84 8.61
C ARG A 125 -9.88 -7.44 10.07
N CYS A 126 -10.96 -7.90 10.69
CA CYS A 126 -11.14 -7.78 12.13
C CYS A 126 -10.10 -8.64 12.86
N SER A 127 -9.36 -8.05 13.80
CA SER A 127 -8.38 -8.79 14.59
C SER A 127 -9.01 -9.89 15.46
N THR A 128 -10.27 -9.75 15.86
CA THR A 128 -11.02 -10.70 16.70
C THR A 128 -11.59 -11.88 15.90
N CYS A 129 -12.47 -11.63 14.93
CA CYS A 129 -13.13 -12.71 14.17
C CYS A 129 -12.40 -13.11 12.89
N LYS A 130 -11.33 -12.40 12.49
CA LYS A 130 -10.55 -12.62 11.26
C LYS A 130 -11.33 -12.45 9.95
N GLU A 131 -12.53 -11.90 9.98
CA GLU A 131 -13.32 -11.61 8.79
C GLU A 131 -12.99 -10.25 8.18
N GLY A 132 -13.12 -10.13 6.85
CA GLY A 132 -12.92 -8.89 6.09
C GLY A 132 -14.08 -7.89 6.19
N THR A 133 -14.83 -7.92 7.29
CA THR A 133 -16.06 -7.13 7.55
C THR A 133 -15.81 -5.94 8.47
N LEU A 134 -14.55 -5.55 8.70
CA LEU A 134 -14.19 -4.42 9.54
C LEU A 134 -14.09 -3.14 8.70
N THR A 135 -14.92 -2.15 9.04
CA THR A 135 -14.88 -0.80 8.44
C THR A 135 -13.95 0.07 9.26
N LEU A 136 -12.96 0.70 8.63
CA LEU A 136 -11.95 1.51 9.32
C LEU A 136 -12.50 2.90 9.67
N THR A 137 -12.11 3.41 10.84
CA THR A 137 -12.37 4.81 11.23
C THR A 137 -11.54 5.80 10.43
N ARG A 138 -10.32 5.39 10.02
CA ARG A 138 -9.42 6.13 9.14
C ARG A 138 -8.59 5.17 8.28
N GLY A 139 -8.20 5.60 7.09
CA GLY A 139 -7.25 4.87 6.26
C GLY A 139 -5.81 4.92 6.82
N PRO A 140 -4.96 3.92 6.52
CA PRO A 140 -3.54 3.98 6.87
C PRO A 140 -2.79 5.04 6.07
N SER A 141 -1.87 5.74 6.74
CA SER A 141 -1.10 6.86 6.20
C SER A 141 0.41 6.62 6.12
N CYS A 142 0.91 5.64 6.88
CA CYS A 142 2.32 5.26 6.96
C CYS A 142 2.48 3.74 7.07
N TRP A 143 3.72 3.23 6.90
CA TRP A 143 3.99 1.79 7.04
C TRP A 143 3.72 1.30 8.46
N GLU A 144 3.94 2.14 9.45
CA GLU A 144 3.72 1.79 10.85
C GLU A 144 2.23 1.56 11.16
N ASP A 145 1.31 2.22 10.45
CA ASP A 145 -0.13 1.99 10.59
C ASP A 145 -0.55 0.57 10.18
N VAL A 146 0.17 -0.04 9.23
CA VAL A 146 -0.15 -1.36 8.68
C VAL A 146 0.74 -2.48 9.21
N LEU A 147 1.93 -2.17 9.69
CA LEU A 147 2.88 -3.17 10.21
C LEU A 147 2.77 -3.35 11.73
N ILE A 148 2.42 -2.31 12.48
CA ILE A 148 2.32 -2.39 13.94
C ILE A 148 0.89 -2.75 14.33
N PRO A 149 0.67 -3.86 15.08
CA PRO A 149 -0.66 -4.25 15.53
C PRO A 149 -1.35 -3.15 16.37
N ASN A 150 -2.68 -3.15 16.37
CA ASN A 150 -3.51 -2.29 17.22
C ASN A 150 -3.35 -0.77 17.00
N ARG A 151 -2.88 -0.35 15.82
CA ARG A 151 -2.70 1.07 15.46
C ARG A 151 -3.97 1.76 14.96
N ILE A 152 -4.75 1.04 14.17
CA ILE A 152 -5.98 1.55 13.55
C ILE A 152 -7.18 0.78 14.10
N THR A 153 -8.20 1.55 14.45
CA THR A 153 -9.48 1.04 14.92
C THR A 153 -10.54 1.12 13.84
N GLY A 154 -11.58 0.33 13.99
CA GLY A 154 -12.72 0.24 13.10
C GLY A 154 -13.92 -0.33 13.83
N THR A 155 -14.98 -0.63 13.08
CA THR A 155 -16.15 -1.33 13.60
C THR A 155 -16.38 -2.58 12.77
N CYS A 156 -16.29 -3.75 13.39
CA CYS A 156 -16.62 -5.01 12.73
C CYS A 156 -18.14 -5.12 12.51
N GLN A 157 -18.54 -5.40 11.28
CA GLN A 157 -19.94 -5.56 10.88
C GLN A 157 -20.42 -7.02 10.92
N SER A 158 -19.60 -7.94 11.43
CA SER A 158 -19.97 -9.34 11.57
C SER A 158 -20.97 -9.54 12.70
N GLN A 159 -21.89 -10.49 12.52
CA GLN A 159 -22.87 -10.83 13.56
C GLN A 159 -22.15 -11.38 14.79
N ASN A 160 -22.51 -10.87 15.98
CA ASN A 160 -21.93 -11.27 17.26
C ASN A 160 -20.43 -10.97 17.42
N CYS A 161 -19.90 -9.98 16.69
CA CYS A 161 -18.54 -9.51 16.87
C CYS A 161 -18.52 -8.07 17.37
N SER A 162 -17.90 -7.83 18.53
CA SER A 162 -17.63 -6.49 19.07
C SER A 162 -16.19 -6.05 18.82
N GLY A 163 -15.53 -6.61 17.81
CA GLY A 163 -14.14 -6.29 17.48
C GLY A 163 -14.02 -4.90 16.87
N ASP A 164 -13.07 -4.13 17.39
CA ASP A 164 -12.83 -2.74 17.03
C ASP A 164 -11.41 -2.48 16.51
N VAL A 165 -10.57 -3.51 16.46
CA VAL A 165 -9.17 -3.38 16.05
C VAL A 165 -8.95 -3.98 14.66
N ALA A 166 -8.33 -3.19 13.79
CA ALA A 166 -7.93 -3.59 12.44
C ALA A 166 -6.66 -4.44 12.46
N GLU A 167 -6.68 -5.52 11.67
CA GLU A 167 -5.51 -6.32 11.34
C GLU A 167 -5.25 -6.23 9.84
N PHE A 168 -4.12 -5.62 9.48
CA PHE A 168 -3.68 -5.51 8.10
C PHE A 168 -2.87 -6.72 7.68
N TYR A 169 -3.01 -7.10 6.42
CA TYR A 169 -2.25 -8.17 5.81
C TYR A 169 -2.08 -7.93 4.32
N PHE A 170 -1.09 -8.60 3.72
CA PHE A 170 -0.78 -8.42 2.31
C PHE A 170 -0.97 -9.71 1.54
N LYS A 171 -1.38 -9.58 0.28
CA LYS A 171 -1.53 -10.69 -0.67
C LYS A 171 -0.70 -10.43 -1.92
N CYS A 172 -0.32 -11.49 -2.63
CA CYS A 172 0.27 -11.34 -3.96
C CYS A 172 -0.74 -10.73 -4.93
N GLY A 173 -0.34 -9.68 -5.65
CA GLY A 173 -1.18 -9.05 -6.67
C GLY A 173 -1.11 -9.72 -8.04
N ALA A 174 -0.11 -10.58 -8.27
CA ALA A 174 0.20 -11.15 -9.59
C ALA A 174 -0.64 -12.37 -9.99
N HIS A 175 -1.38 -12.96 -9.04
CA HIS A 175 -2.28 -14.08 -9.29
C HIS A 175 -3.48 -14.03 -8.35
N PRO A 176 -4.55 -14.78 -8.64
CA PRO A 176 -5.65 -14.97 -7.69
C PRO A 176 -5.12 -15.61 -6.41
N THR A 177 -5.58 -15.13 -5.27
CA THR A 177 -5.16 -15.59 -3.94
C THR A 177 -6.38 -15.81 -3.07
N SER A 178 -6.41 -16.89 -2.31
CA SER A 178 -7.46 -17.15 -1.32
C SER A 178 -7.38 -16.17 -0.14
N ASP A 179 -8.34 -16.23 0.80
CA ASP A 179 -8.32 -15.37 2.00
C ASP A 179 -7.30 -15.76 3.05
N SER A 180 -6.92 -17.04 3.10
CA SER A 180 -5.88 -17.53 4.02
C SER A 180 -4.46 -17.28 3.50
N GLU A 181 -4.30 -17.06 2.20
CA GLU A 181 -2.99 -16.80 1.60
C GLU A 181 -2.50 -15.38 1.88
N THR A 182 -1.47 -15.28 2.71
CA THR A 182 -0.80 -14.02 3.04
C THR A 182 0.65 -14.04 2.57
N SER A 183 1.13 -12.90 2.09
CA SER A 183 2.54 -12.68 1.71
C SER A 183 3.17 -11.63 2.63
N VAL A 184 4.48 -11.74 2.85
CA VAL A 184 5.25 -10.79 3.65
C VAL A 184 5.46 -9.50 2.86
N ALA A 185 5.14 -8.36 3.45
CA ALA A 185 5.42 -7.05 2.88
C ALA A 185 6.90 -6.71 2.96
N LEU A 186 7.44 -6.17 1.87
CA LEU A 186 8.81 -5.69 1.77
C LEU A 186 8.78 -4.17 1.81
N ASN A 187 8.67 -3.61 3.02
CA ASN A 187 8.46 -2.19 3.28
C ASN A 187 9.62 -1.27 2.83
N LEU A 188 10.80 -1.82 2.58
CA LEU A 188 11.94 -1.07 2.02
C LEU A 188 11.90 -1.00 0.48
N ILE A 189 11.07 -1.80 -0.18
CA ILE A 189 10.95 -1.83 -1.63
C ILE A 189 9.79 -0.94 -2.06
N THR A 190 10.06 -0.05 -3.00
CA THR A 190 9.08 0.91 -3.50
C THR A 190 9.20 1.08 -5.01
N THR A 191 8.11 1.55 -5.61
CA THR A 191 8.10 1.99 -7.01
C THR A 191 9.00 3.22 -7.14
N ASN A 192 9.87 3.23 -8.14
CA ASN A 192 10.75 4.36 -8.40
C ASN A 192 10.05 5.44 -9.24
N SER A 193 9.01 6.05 -8.68
CA SER A 193 8.19 7.07 -9.35
C SER A 193 8.95 8.37 -9.65
N ARG A 194 10.10 8.59 -8.99
CA ARG A 194 10.95 9.77 -9.13
C ARG A 194 12.17 9.56 -10.02
N HIS A 195 12.28 8.40 -10.67
CA HIS A 195 13.40 8.06 -11.56
C HIS A 195 14.79 8.24 -10.90
N ILE A 196 14.90 7.92 -9.61
CA ILE A 196 16.15 8.02 -8.86
C ILE A 196 17.11 6.95 -9.38
N THR A 197 18.36 7.35 -9.65
CA THR A 197 19.40 6.43 -10.12
C THR A 197 19.86 5.49 -9.02
N CYS A 198 20.24 4.27 -9.40
CA CYS A 198 20.83 3.31 -8.49
C CYS A 198 22.20 3.80 -8.00
N ILE A 199 22.46 3.76 -6.70
CA ILE A 199 23.73 4.19 -6.10
C ILE A 199 24.95 3.43 -6.65
N THR A 200 24.78 2.18 -7.11
CA THR A 200 25.89 1.35 -7.58
C THR A 200 26.07 1.40 -9.10
N CYS A 201 25.01 1.15 -9.87
CA CYS A 201 25.11 1.05 -11.34
C CYS A 201 24.68 2.32 -12.08
N THR A 202 24.16 3.33 -11.39
CA THR A 202 23.65 4.60 -11.95
C THR A 202 22.43 4.47 -12.89
N ASP A 203 22.01 3.26 -13.25
CA ASP A 203 20.78 3.02 -14.01
C ASP A 203 19.53 3.44 -13.24
N ILE A 204 18.50 3.85 -14.00
CA ILE A 204 17.14 4.06 -13.49
C ILE A 204 16.36 2.74 -13.65
N ARG A 205 15.98 2.13 -12.52
CA ARG A 205 15.22 0.86 -12.47
C ARG A 205 13.99 1.01 -11.58
N SER A 206 13.01 0.12 -11.73
CA SER A 206 11.84 0.04 -10.86
C SER A 206 11.36 -1.41 -10.73
N PRO A 207 11.05 -1.92 -9.53
CA PRO A 207 11.17 -1.23 -8.22
C PRO A 207 12.62 -1.06 -7.75
N VAL A 208 12.77 -0.29 -6.67
CA VAL A 208 14.05 -0.04 -5.98
C VAL A 208 13.90 -0.31 -4.49
N LEU A 209 15.00 -0.64 -3.82
CA LEU A 209 15.10 -0.69 -2.37
C LEU A 209 15.66 0.64 -1.85
N VAL A 210 15.03 1.19 -0.82
CA VAL A 210 15.47 2.42 -0.14
C VAL A 210 15.95 2.06 1.26
N PHE A 211 17.24 2.29 1.53
CA PHE A 211 17.80 2.07 2.85
C PHE A 211 17.28 3.09 3.86
N GLN A 212 17.18 2.69 5.13
CA GLN A 212 16.76 3.57 6.23
C GLN A 212 17.93 4.40 6.83
N CYS A 213 18.97 4.67 6.05
CA CYS A 213 20.04 5.59 6.46
C CYS A 213 19.59 7.05 6.32
N LEU A 214 20.34 7.99 6.92
CA LEU A 214 20.04 9.43 6.89
C LEU A 214 19.78 9.98 5.46
N HIS A 215 20.58 9.55 4.49
CA HIS A 215 20.46 9.97 3.09
C HIS A 215 19.46 9.15 2.27
N ARG A 216 18.84 8.13 2.87
CA ARG A 216 17.86 7.25 2.21
C ARG A 216 18.34 6.72 0.85
N HIS A 217 19.55 6.16 0.83
CA HIS A 217 20.18 5.68 -0.40
C HIS A 217 19.30 4.66 -1.12
N VAL A 218 19.26 4.79 -2.45
CA VAL A 218 18.43 3.98 -3.34
C VAL A 218 19.30 2.99 -4.13
N ILE A 219 18.90 1.72 -4.17
CA ILE A 219 19.59 0.66 -4.92
C ILE A 219 18.57 -0.15 -5.72
N CYS A 220 18.89 -0.51 -6.97
CA CYS A 220 18.03 -1.40 -7.76
C CYS A 220 18.10 -2.84 -7.21
N LEU A 221 17.06 -3.65 -7.49
CA LEU A 221 17.00 -5.01 -6.94
C LEU A 221 18.12 -5.92 -7.45
N ASP A 222 18.58 -5.75 -8.69
CA ASP A 222 19.68 -6.54 -9.25
C ASP A 222 21.00 -6.27 -8.51
N CYS A 223 21.32 -4.99 -8.29
CA CYS A 223 22.51 -4.60 -7.52
C CYS A 223 22.38 -4.97 -6.04
N PHE A 224 21.17 -4.91 -5.48
CA PHE A 224 20.92 -5.36 -4.11
C PHE A 224 21.12 -6.87 -3.95
N HIS A 225 20.68 -7.67 -4.92
CA HIS A 225 20.95 -9.10 -4.96
C HIS A 225 22.45 -9.37 -5.00
N LEU A 226 23.17 -8.72 -5.92
CA LEU A 226 24.62 -8.88 -6.02
C LEU A 226 25.34 -8.47 -4.73
N TYR A 227 24.95 -7.33 -4.13
CA TYR A 227 25.47 -6.88 -2.84
C TYR A 227 25.27 -7.95 -1.75
N CYS A 228 24.06 -8.50 -1.61
CA CYS A 228 23.78 -9.56 -0.65
C CYS A 228 24.66 -10.81 -0.88
N VAL A 229 24.78 -11.26 -2.13
CA VAL A 229 25.58 -12.45 -2.49
C VAL A 229 27.06 -12.23 -2.19
N THR A 230 27.62 -11.07 -2.59
CA THR A 230 29.02 -10.73 -2.31
C THR A 230 29.28 -10.67 -0.80
N MET A 231 28.43 -9.99 -0.02
CA MET A 231 28.60 -9.92 1.43
C MET A 231 28.43 -11.27 2.13
N LEU A 232 27.59 -12.15 1.59
CA LEU A 232 27.39 -13.50 2.13
C LEU A 232 28.65 -14.35 1.92
N ASN A 233 29.19 -14.34 0.71
CA ASN A 233 30.41 -15.06 0.36
C ASN A 233 31.61 -14.55 1.18
N ASP A 234 31.69 -13.23 1.39
CA ASP A 234 32.73 -12.59 2.20
C ASP A 234 32.51 -12.73 3.72
N ARG A 235 31.39 -13.33 4.16
CA ARG A 235 30.98 -13.44 5.57
C ARG A 235 30.90 -12.07 6.29
N LYS A 236 30.47 -11.03 5.57
CA LYS A 236 30.34 -9.64 6.05
C LYS A 236 28.95 -9.28 6.56
N PHE A 237 28.08 -10.27 6.75
CA PHE A 237 26.79 -10.03 7.42
C PHE A 237 27.02 -9.65 8.88
N ILE A 238 26.31 -8.62 9.33
CA ILE A 238 26.43 -8.09 10.68
C ILE A 238 25.34 -8.74 11.53
N HIS A 239 25.74 -9.36 12.64
CA HIS A 239 24.81 -9.87 13.63
C HIS A 239 24.36 -8.75 14.56
N ASP A 240 23.08 -8.41 14.50
CA ASP A 240 22.40 -7.55 15.45
C ASP A 240 21.70 -8.42 16.52
N PRO A 241 21.86 -8.14 17.83
CA PRO A 241 21.25 -8.95 18.90
C PRO A 241 19.71 -9.04 18.86
N VAL A 242 19.03 -8.08 18.22
CA VAL A 242 17.58 -8.00 18.16
C VAL A 242 17.06 -8.45 16.79
N LEU A 243 17.74 -8.07 15.70
CA LEU A 243 17.30 -8.31 14.32
C LEU A 243 17.90 -9.59 13.72
N GLY A 244 18.96 -10.14 14.29
CA GLY A 244 19.74 -11.23 13.73
C GLY A 244 20.74 -10.76 12.67
N TYR A 245 21.04 -11.60 11.67
CA TYR A 245 22.00 -11.24 10.62
C TYR A 245 21.40 -10.33 9.56
N SER A 246 22.01 -9.17 9.35
CA SER A 246 21.55 -8.16 8.38
C SER A 246 22.72 -7.45 7.70
N LEU A 247 22.39 -6.58 6.73
CA LEU A 247 23.36 -5.75 6.00
C LEU A 247 23.03 -4.26 6.16
N PRO A 248 24.06 -3.41 6.33
CA PRO A 248 23.86 -1.97 6.35
C PRO A 248 23.65 -1.42 4.94
N CYS A 249 23.44 -0.11 4.86
CA CYS A 249 23.44 0.61 3.59
C CYS A 249 24.80 0.49 2.88
N VAL A 250 24.78 0.21 1.57
CA VAL A 250 25.99 0.15 0.72
C VAL A 250 26.75 1.48 0.68
N GLY A 251 26.08 2.61 0.91
CA GLY A 251 26.72 3.94 0.97
C GLY A 251 27.50 4.22 2.27
N LYS A 252 27.55 3.29 3.23
CA LYS A 252 28.37 3.42 4.45
C LYS A 252 29.85 3.04 4.26
N PHE A 253 30.29 2.74 3.03
CA PHE A 253 31.72 2.64 2.73
C PHE A 253 32.29 4.03 2.46
N GLY A 254 32.63 4.72 3.54
CA GLY A 254 33.39 5.97 3.59
C GLY A 254 34.19 6.02 4.88
#